data_AF-A0AAU6V0E4-F1
#
_entry.id   AF-A0AAU6V0E4-F1
#
_cell.length_a   1.000
_cell.length_b   1.000
_cell.length_c   1.000
_cell.angle_alpha   90.00
_cell.angle_beta   90.00
_cell.angle_gamma   90.00
#
_symmetry.space_group_name_H-M   'P 1'
#
loop_
_entity.id
_entity.type
_entity.pdbx_description
1 polymer ?
#
loop_
_entity_poly.entity_id
_entity_poly.type
_entity_poly.pdbx_seq_one_letter_code
_entity_poly.pdbx_strand_id
1 'polypeptide(L)'
;MTNQANVHRARVQRVLQDSCFQHQLDAANKVNSALQSGARAVVIAAEMQSGKSGIALALACLQRLGLDDTTLCDRKHLKDTLYLVTMADIALLEQAKEDLSLSPNLVVSNFSNFQMALASQFKTSPPKLIIIDECHYGSHVEAIRYSRVFDYLEKENPHCAVVFISATPFSALYAAGTDSILRHNFHTKLVFHKTSNEYHGIREMHRHNQLVKLEEDQRDFCDDSLLQKRFIRQFKEHQGPGWSLIRVPPAQASTAKQILITQGIEESQVFIIGQKLVGVDEHELSSIDDFKREYEAAAMFDDKLIAITVAGFRAGVNFGQEMKETLINTWDSTIANIAAVVQANVGRACGYHHNTQAKHYTNLDAVRAYSDLLDHLEARDDSDDFDGLHQLFETICSQYQVRGFDRGTVITPTAEATVSKKRDDSSTYLTDGYLVVPGKLNDPAPDYSTYTNCPELLNAISLIRAEFLSDGSPSPKSGRAMRGEDKNWIKAQWVNGVTYDDYTPSCAKARALDFTAKLDEGIAVEFNQIVNPGGGETTAEKRVMASIFSIYNLSRQTDAFKRAMDIDDMAEICQDLGCEQDDTVILLYQRGEYSQSLTDEKQSAVTLSNISHRSIFKQKSR
;
A
#
# COMPACT_ATOMS: atom_id res chain seq x y z
N MET A 1 -13.62 -1.73 49.93
CA MET A 1 -13.27 -1.35 48.55
C MET A 1 -11.77 -1.04 48.40
N THR A 2 -11.18 -0.20 49.26
CA THR A 2 -9.74 0.17 49.17
C THR A 2 -8.76 -1.02 49.16
N ASN A 3 -9.01 -2.07 49.95
CA ASN A 3 -8.16 -3.27 49.96
C ASN A 3 -8.21 -4.05 48.63
N GLN A 4 -9.40 -4.14 48.00
CA GLN A 4 -9.57 -4.84 46.72
C GLN A 4 -8.94 -4.05 45.57
N ALA A 5 -9.11 -2.72 45.54
CA ALA A 5 -8.45 -1.84 44.57
C ALA A 5 -6.93 -1.99 44.63
N ASN A 6 -6.34 -2.01 45.84
CA ASN A 6 -4.90 -2.23 46.04
C ASN A 6 -4.44 -3.60 45.50
N VAL A 7 -5.21 -4.66 45.70
CA VAL A 7 -4.90 -5.99 45.12
C VAL A 7 -4.92 -5.95 43.59
N HIS A 8 -5.89 -5.27 42.98
CA HIS A 8 -5.94 -5.12 41.53
C HIS A 8 -4.74 -4.31 41.00
N ARG A 9 -4.41 -3.17 41.63
CA ARG A 9 -3.24 -2.36 41.26
C ARG A 9 -1.94 -3.14 41.39
N ALA A 10 -1.75 -3.88 42.48
CA ALA A 10 -0.55 -4.70 42.70
C ALA A 10 -0.39 -5.78 41.63
N ARG A 11 -1.49 -6.38 41.15
CA ARG A 11 -1.45 -7.34 40.03
C ARG A 11 -1.01 -6.68 38.73
N VAL A 12 -1.59 -5.53 38.40
CA VAL A 12 -1.23 -4.79 37.17
C VAL A 12 0.23 -4.31 37.22
N GLN A 13 0.69 -3.82 38.37
CA GLN A 13 2.08 -3.42 38.58
C GLN A 13 3.04 -4.60 38.42
N ARG A 14 2.67 -5.80 38.87
CA ARG A 14 3.49 -7.00 38.68
C ARG A 14 3.65 -7.34 37.20
N VAL A 15 2.59 -7.25 36.41
CA VAL A 15 2.69 -7.46 34.94
C VAL A 15 3.66 -6.46 34.30
N LEU A 16 3.61 -5.19 34.70
CA LEU A 16 4.56 -4.18 34.21
C LEU A 16 6.02 -4.50 34.58
N GLN A 17 6.26 -4.98 35.80
CA GLN A 17 7.60 -5.28 36.31
C GLN A 17 8.19 -6.57 35.73
N ASP A 18 7.36 -7.61 35.60
CA ASP A 18 7.83 -8.95 35.25
C ASP A 18 7.83 -9.21 33.74
N SER A 19 7.09 -8.41 32.94
CA SER A 19 6.82 -8.73 31.53
C SER A 19 7.12 -7.61 30.54
N CYS A 20 7.53 -6.42 31.01
CA CYS A 20 7.91 -5.31 30.13
C CYS A 20 9.37 -4.91 30.38
N PHE A 21 10.11 -4.66 29.31
CA PHE A 21 11.47 -4.12 29.41
C PHE A 21 11.46 -2.62 29.67
N GLN A 22 12.52 -2.09 30.28
CA GLN A 22 12.60 -0.68 30.69
C GLN A 22 12.31 0.29 29.53
N HIS A 23 12.91 0.06 28.36
CA HIS A 23 12.70 0.93 27.19
C HIS A 23 11.24 0.94 26.68
N GLN A 24 10.50 -0.16 26.87
CA GLN A 24 9.08 -0.26 26.56
C GLN A 24 8.24 0.53 27.57
N LEU A 25 8.58 0.42 28.86
CA LEU A 25 7.96 1.19 29.93
C LEU A 25 8.20 2.70 29.74
N ASP A 26 9.40 3.10 29.36
CA ASP A 26 9.75 4.49 29.11
C ASP A 26 8.89 5.09 27.98
N ALA A 27 8.75 4.38 26.86
CA ALA A 27 7.87 4.80 25.77
C ALA A 27 6.39 4.86 26.20
N ALA A 28 5.89 3.84 26.91
CA ALA A 28 4.51 3.82 27.41
C ALA A 28 4.24 4.97 28.40
N ASN A 29 5.20 5.31 29.25
CA ASN A 29 5.10 6.43 30.18
C ASN A 29 5.08 7.78 29.48
N LYS A 30 5.89 7.98 28.42
CA LYS A 30 5.83 9.20 27.59
C LYS A 30 4.45 9.38 26.95
N VAL A 31 3.92 8.31 26.36
CA VAL A 31 2.56 8.30 25.78
C VAL A 31 1.51 8.60 26.85
N ASN A 32 1.58 7.97 28.02
CA ASN A 32 0.64 8.24 29.10
C ASN A 32 0.73 9.70 29.58
N SER A 33 1.94 10.27 29.68
CA SER A 33 2.14 11.69 29.99
C SER A 33 1.50 12.60 28.92
N ALA A 34 1.71 12.30 27.64
CA ALA A 34 1.09 13.02 26.53
C ALA A 34 -0.45 12.99 26.62
N LEU A 35 -1.04 11.82 26.88
CA LEU A 35 -2.48 11.67 27.06
C LEU A 35 -3.00 12.47 28.27
N GLN A 36 -2.29 12.42 29.40
CA GLN A 36 -2.64 13.19 30.60
C GLN A 36 -2.52 14.71 30.39
N SER A 37 -1.64 15.15 29.49
CA SER A 37 -1.48 16.56 29.11
C SER A 37 -2.55 17.09 28.17
N GLY A 38 -3.51 16.24 27.75
CA GLY A 38 -4.65 16.62 26.93
C GLY A 38 -4.59 16.14 25.48
N ALA A 39 -3.54 15.41 25.09
CA ALA A 39 -3.53 14.72 23.79
C ALA A 39 -4.60 13.62 23.78
N ARG A 40 -5.35 13.52 22.69
CA ARG A 40 -6.29 12.41 22.44
C ARG A 40 -5.74 11.39 21.46
N ALA A 41 -4.73 11.77 20.66
CA ALA A 41 -4.03 10.88 19.76
C ALA A 41 -2.52 10.91 20.05
N VAL A 42 -1.89 9.75 20.09
CA VAL A 42 -0.43 9.64 20.15
C VAL A 42 0.05 8.66 19.08
N VAL A 43 1.06 9.06 18.34
CA VAL A 43 1.72 8.23 17.33
C VAL A 43 3.08 7.82 17.88
N ILE A 44 3.32 6.52 18.00
CA ILE A 44 4.58 5.95 18.43
C ILE A 44 5.33 5.47 17.19
N ALA A 45 6.46 6.11 16.91
CA ALA A 45 7.43 5.62 15.94
C ALA A 45 8.34 4.58 16.62
N ALA A 46 8.22 3.32 16.23
CA ALA A 46 8.95 2.21 16.85
C ALA A 46 9.49 1.23 15.79
N GLU A 47 10.80 1.01 15.77
CA GLU A 47 11.48 0.14 14.80
C GLU A 47 10.90 -1.31 14.76
N MET A 48 11.04 -2.01 13.64
CA MET A 48 10.49 -3.37 13.54
C MET A 48 11.16 -4.32 14.54
N GLN A 49 10.37 -5.21 15.14
CA GLN A 49 10.89 -6.19 16.12
C GLN A 49 11.52 -5.53 17.38
N SER A 50 11.22 -4.26 17.66
CA SER A 50 11.71 -3.55 18.86
C SER A 50 10.91 -3.82 20.13
N GLY A 51 9.93 -4.75 20.11
CA GLY A 51 9.05 -5.00 21.25
C GLY A 51 7.80 -4.10 21.33
N LYS A 52 7.18 -3.76 20.19
CA LYS A 52 5.93 -2.98 20.10
C LYS A 52 4.78 -3.58 20.93
N SER A 53 4.62 -4.90 20.94
CA SER A 53 3.61 -5.59 21.76
C SER A 53 3.80 -5.31 23.26
N GLY A 54 5.05 -5.24 23.73
CA GLY A 54 5.36 -4.89 25.12
C GLY A 54 4.99 -3.45 25.48
N ILE A 55 5.14 -2.51 24.54
CA ILE A 55 4.65 -1.12 24.71
C ILE A 55 3.12 -1.13 24.83
N ALA A 56 2.43 -1.88 23.97
CA ALA A 56 0.97 -1.98 24.02
C ALA A 56 0.46 -2.61 25.34
N LEU A 57 1.14 -3.66 25.82
CA LEU A 57 0.86 -4.27 27.12
C LEU A 57 1.04 -3.25 28.25
N ALA A 58 2.14 -2.48 28.23
CA ALA A 58 2.40 -1.46 29.22
C ALA A 58 1.35 -0.34 29.20
N LEU A 59 0.93 0.11 28.01
CA LEU A 59 -0.12 1.12 27.85
C LEU A 59 -1.47 0.64 28.41
N ALA A 60 -1.85 -0.61 28.14
CA ALA A 60 -3.08 -1.19 28.68
C ALA A 60 -3.07 -1.26 30.21
N CYS A 61 -1.90 -1.58 30.79
CA CYS A 61 -1.70 -1.58 32.24
C CYS A 61 -1.75 -0.17 32.83
N LEU A 62 -1.11 0.83 32.21
CA LEU A 62 -1.15 2.22 32.64
C LEU A 62 -2.58 2.80 32.57
N GLN A 63 -3.31 2.52 31.50
CA GLN A 63 -4.72 2.87 31.37
C GLN A 63 -5.56 2.28 32.50
N ARG A 64 -5.30 1.01 32.87
CA ARG A 64 -6.00 0.34 33.98
C ARG A 64 -5.66 0.98 35.33
N LEU A 65 -4.39 1.33 35.55
CA LEU A 65 -3.93 2.02 36.76
C LEU A 65 -4.49 3.44 36.85
N GLY A 66 -4.84 4.08 35.74
CA GLY A 66 -5.47 5.40 35.72
C GLY A 66 -6.94 5.43 36.21
N LEU A 67 -7.58 4.27 36.44
CA LEU A 67 -8.95 4.21 36.92
C LEU A 67 -9.07 4.57 38.41
N ASP A 68 -10.19 5.16 38.81
CA ASP A 68 -10.54 5.32 40.22
C ASP A 68 -10.87 3.96 40.87
N ASP A 69 -10.80 3.89 42.19
CA ASP A 69 -10.96 2.64 42.94
C ASP A 69 -12.33 1.99 42.77
N THR A 70 -13.37 2.77 42.50
CA THR A 70 -14.74 2.26 42.30
C THR A 70 -14.83 1.57 40.95
N THR A 71 -14.39 2.26 39.88
CA THR A 71 -14.37 1.73 38.52
C THR A 71 -13.45 0.52 38.40
N LEU A 72 -12.28 0.55 39.06
CA LEU A 72 -11.30 -0.54 39.03
C LEU A 72 -11.87 -1.86 39.60
N CYS A 73 -12.70 -1.77 40.63
CA CYS A 73 -13.30 -2.93 41.30
C CYS A 73 -14.63 -3.38 40.68
N ASP A 74 -15.23 -2.61 39.77
CA ASP A 74 -16.49 -2.97 39.13
C ASP A 74 -16.26 -3.94 37.95
N ARG A 75 -16.90 -5.10 38.06
CA ARG A 75 -16.86 -6.14 37.03
C ARG A 75 -17.37 -5.65 35.66
N LYS A 76 -18.29 -4.69 35.64
CA LYS A 76 -18.84 -4.10 34.40
C LYS A 76 -17.82 -3.27 33.62
N HIS A 77 -16.74 -2.86 34.28
CA HIS A 77 -15.65 -2.08 33.71
C HIS A 77 -14.36 -2.89 33.61
N LEU A 78 -14.43 -4.23 33.56
CA LEU A 78 -13.23 -5.08 33.43
C LEU A 78 -12.42 -4.80 32.17
N LYS A 79 -13.10 -4.43 31.07
CA LYS A 79 -12.49 -4.15 29.78
C LYS A 79 -12.49 -2.64 29.55
N ASP A 80 -11.34 -2.09 29.24
CA ASP A 80 -11.15 -0.65 29.05
C ASP A 80 -10.21 -0.31 27.88
N THR A 81 -9.53 -1.31 27.31
CA THR A 81 -8.56 -1.12 26.23
C THR A 81 -8.91 -2.03 25.06
N LEU A 82 -8.95 -1.48 23.84
CA LEU A 82 -9.16 -2.22 22.60
C LEU A 82 -7.89 -2.15 21.75
N TYR A 83 -7.31 -3.29 21.44
CA TYR A 83 -6.17 -3.42 20.53
C TYR A 83 -6.68 -3.84 19.15
N LEU A 84 -6.32 -3.08 18.12
CA LEU A 84 -6.70 -3.30 16.74
C LEU A 84 -5.49 -3.60 15.89
N VAL A 85 -5.47 -4.78 15.29
CA VAL A 85 -4.58 -5.09 14.17
C VAL A 85 -5.25 -4.63 12.87
N THR A 86 -4.49 -3.97 12.00
CA THR A 86 -5.00 -3.38 10.74
C THR A 86 -5.51 -4.41 9.74
N MET A 87 -5.03 -5.65 9.80
CA MET A 87 -5.30 -6.69 8.80
C MET A 87 -6.32 -7.72 9.31
N ALA A 88 -7.11 -8.29 8.39
CA ALA A 88 -8.05 -9.38 8.67
C ALA A 88 -7.37 -10.75 8.92
N ASP A 89 -6.04 -10.77 9.05
CA ASP A 89 -5.27 -11.98 9.21
C ASP A 89 -5.47 -12.61 10.60
N ILE A 90 -5.87 -13.87 10.60
CA ILE A 90 -6.05 -14.69 11.80
C ILE A 90 -4.71 -14.93 12.51
N ALA A 91 -3.60 -15.15 11.78
CA ALA A 91 -2.30 -15.46 12.41
C ALA A 91 -1.75 -14.28 13.21
N LEU A 92 -1.75 -13.07 12.64
CA LEU A 92 -1.36 -11.85 13.36
C LEU A 92 -2.28 -11.55 14.53
N LEU A 93 -3.58 -11.81 14.37
CA LEU A 93 -4.56 -11.65 15.45
C LEU A 93 -4.29 -12.61 16.62
N GLU A 94 -4.01 -13.89 16.34
CA GLU A 94 -3.68 -14.87 17.37
C GLU A 94 -2.34 -14.57 18.05
N GLN A 95 -1.31 -14.18 17.28
CA GLN A 95 -0.04 -13.73 17.86
C GLN A 95 -0.24 -12.54 18.81
N ALA A 96 -1.03 -11.54 18.41
CA ALA A 96 -1.33 -10.39 19.27
C ALA A 96 -2.13 -10.78 20.54
N LYS A 97 -3.03 -11.77 20.45
CA LYS A 97 -3.73 -12.31 21.63
C LYS A 97 -2.79 -13.01 22.59
N GLU A 98 -1.82 -13.77 22.09
CA GLU A 98 -0.82 -14.45 22.90
C GLU A 98 0.09 -13.43 23.59
N ASP A 99 0.67 -12.49 22.82
CA ASP A 99 1.56 -11.43 23.31
C ASP A 99 0.90 -10.58 24.41
N LEU A 100 -0.40 -10.32 24.30
CA LEU A 100 -1.14 -9.44 25.21
C LEU A 100 -1.98 -10.18 26.26
N SER A 101 -1.86 -11.51 26.34
CA SER A 101 -2.65 -12.38 27.22
C SER A 101 -2.55 -12.04 28.70
N LEU A 102 -1.45 -11.40 29.12
CA LEU A 102 -1.19 -10.96 30.50
C LEU A 102 -2.04 -9.75 30.93
N SER A 103 -2.70 -9.05 30.01
CA SER A 103 -3.61 -7.93 30.30
C SER A 103 -5.07 -8.32 30.03
N PRO A 104 -5.81 -8.81 31.05
CA PRO A 104 -7.19 -9.26 30.87
C PRO A 104 -8.19 -8.11 30.64
N ASN A 105 -7.78 -6.86 30.84
CA ASN A 105 -8.58 -5.67 30.53
C ASN A 105 -8.54 -5.26 29.05
N LEU A 106 -7.65 -5.89 28.28
CA LEU A 106 -7.48 -5.65 26.86
C LEU A 106 -8.33 -6.63 26.04
N VAL A 107 -8.91 -6.11 24.96
CA VAL A 107 -9.60 -6.90 23.93
C VAL A 107 -8.81 -6.77 22.64
N VAL A 108 -8.36 -7.88 22.07
CA VAL A 108 -7.70 -7.90 20.75
C VAL A 108 -8.75 -8.14 19.67
N SER A 109 -8.77 -7.30 18.64
CA SER A 109 -9.61 -7.43 17.46
C SER A 109 -8.91 -6.90 16.20
N ASN A 110 -9.61 -6.90 15.07
CA ASN A 110 -9.13 -6.32 13.82
C ASN A 110 -10.13 -5.28 13.29
N PHE A 111 -9.73 -4.51 12.29
CA PHE A 111 -10.58 -3.46 11.72
C PHE A 111 -11.90 -4.00 11.14
N SER A 112 -11.89 -5.21 10.54
CA SER A 112 -13.10 -5.87 10.02
C SER A 112 -14.14 -6.15 11.09
N ASN A 113 -13.68 -6.47 12.30
CA ASN A 113 -14.52 -6.82 13.42
C ASN A 113 -14.67 -5.70 14.46
N PHE A 114 -14.18 -4.48 14.16
CA PHE A 114 -14.17 -3.35 15.11
C PHE A 114 -15.55 -3.09 15.75
N GLN A 115 -16.59 -2.91 14.93
CA GLN A 115 -17.95 -2.65 15.43
C GLN A 115 -18.53 -3.85 16.20
N MET A 116 -18.23 -5.07 15.75
CA MET A 116 -18.65 -6.29 16.44
C MET A 116 -17.96 -6.43 17.80
N ALA A 117 -16.68 -6.07 17.90
CA ALA A 117 -15.93 -6.06 19.15
C ALA A 117 -16.51 -5.05 20.14
N LEU A 118 -16.84 -3.84 19.68
CA LEU A 118 -17.53 -2.84 20.50
C LEU A 118 -18.88 -3.37 21.02
N ALA A 119 -19.73 -3.89 20.13
CA ALA A 119 -21.05 -4.38 20.49
C ALA A 119 -21.04 -5.64 21.38
N SER A 120 -20.02 -6.50 21.26
CA SER A 120 -19.96 -7.77 22.00
C SER A 120 -19.16 -7.69 23.30
N GLN A 121 -18.04 -6.96 23.31
CA GLN A 121 -17.08 -6.93 24.41
C GLN A 121 -17.17 -5.67 25.28
N PHE A 122 -17.75 -4.58 24.76
CA PHE A 122 -17.84 -3.28 25.42
C PHE A 122 -19.30 -2.84 25.67
N LYS A 123 -20.20 -3.81 25.92
CA LYS A 123 -21.66 -3.58 26.12
C LYS A 123 -22.00 -2.62 27.25
N THR A 124 -21.27 -2.72 28.35
CA THR A 124 -21.57 -1.98 29.60
C THR A 124 -20.75 -0.71 29.74
N SER A 125 -19.61 -0.64 29.07
CA SER A 125 -18.68 0.49 29.11
C SER A 125 -17.90 0.52 27.81
N PRO A 126 -17.85 1.66 27.10
CA PRO A 126 -16.99 1.79 25.93
C PRO A 126 -15.50 1.75 26.35
N PRO A 127 -14.59 1.42 25.41
CA PRO A 127 -13.15 1.50 25.67
C PRO A 127 -12.73 2.93 26.00
N LYS A 128 -11.74 3.07 26.88
CA LYS A 128 -11.07 4.33 27.21
C LYS A 128 -9.83 4.55 26.35
N LEU A 129 -9.18 3.47 25.93
CA LEU A 129 -8.00 3.49 25.06
C LEU A 129 -8.19 2.54 23.88
N ILE A 130 -7.89 3.03 22.67
CA ILE A 130 -7.73 2.21 21.47
C ILE A 130 -6.26 2.23 21.06
N ILE A 131 -5.65 1.06 20.89
CA ILE A 131 -4.29 0.90 20.38
C ILE A 131 -4.38 0.30 18.98
N ILE A 132 -3.73 0.91 18.00
CA ILE A 132 -3.69 0.47 16.60
C ILE A 132 -2.26 0.09 16.27
N ASP A 133 -2.05 -1.17 15.90
CA ASP A 133 -0.74 -1.70 15.50
C ASP A 133 -0.61 -1.83 13.98
N GLU A 134 0.61 -1.67 13.48
CA GLU A 134 0.97 -1.72 12.06
C GLU A 134 0.10 -0.78 11.20
N CYS A 135 0.14 0.52 11.54
CA CYS A 135 -0.77 1.55 11.02
C CYS A 135 -0.53 2.02 9.56
N HIS A 136 0.30 1.30 8.80
CA HIS A 136 0.65 1.66 7.43
C HIS A 136 -0.25 0.99 6.38
N TYR A 137 -1.05 -0.03 6.74
CA TYR A 137 -1.96 -0.71 5.79
C TYR A 137 -3.37 -0.12 5.66
N GLY A 138 -3.77 0.84 6.51
CA GLY A 138 -5.16 1.34 6.55
C GLY A 138 -5.56 2.30 5.43
N SER A 139 -4.65 2.67 4.53
CA SER A 139 -4.88 3.62 3.42
C SER A 139 -5.18 2.98 2.06
N HIS A 140 -5.29 1.64 1.98
CA HIS A 140 -5.61 0.97 0.71
C HIS A 140 -7.07 1.22 0.28
N VAL A 141 -7.32 1.28 -1.03
CA VAL A 141 -8.66 1.47 -1.63
C VAL A 141 -9.66 0.37 -1.22
N GLU A 142 -9.13 -0.79 -0.80
CA GLU A 142 -9.88 -1.95 -0.29
C GLU A 142 -9.76 -2.16 1.23
N ALA A 143 -8.97 -1.33 1.95
CA ALA A 143 -8.83 -1.42 3.39
C ALA A 143 -9.99 -0.69 4.11
N ILE A 144 -10.35 -1.20 5.29
CA ILE A 144 -11.30 -0.52 6.16
C ILE A 144 -10.65 0.76 6.67
N ARG A 145 -11.20 1.88 6.20
CA ARG A 145 -10.69 3.24 6.41
C ARG A 145 -10.61 3.60 7.89
N TYR A 146 -9.50 4.23 8.29
CA TYR A 146 -9.32 4.83 9.62
C TYR A 146 -10.47 5.76 9.99
N SER A 147 -11.11 6.36 8.98
CA SER A 147 -12.33 7.16 9.11
C SER A 147 -13.37 6.53 10.03
N ARG A 148 -13.58 5.20 10.02
CA ARG A 148 -14.56 4.55 10.92
C ARG A 148 -14.18 4.65 12.40
N VAL A 149 -12.90 4.50 12.70
CA VAL A 149 -12.40 4.65 14.08
C VAL A 149 -12.46 6.13 14.47
N PHE A 150 -12.11 7.04 13.57
CA PHE A 150 -12.13 8.49 13.86
C PHE A 150 -13.55 9.01 14.03
N ASP A 151 -14.49 8.59 13.17
CA ASP A 151 -15.92 8.88 13.33
C ASP A 151 -16.43 8.42 14.69
N TYR A 152 -16.08 7.20 15.11
CA TYR A 152 -16.44 6.69 16.44
C TYR A 152 -15.84 7.56 17.56
N LEU A 153 -14.56 7.94 17.46
CA LEU A 153 -13.88 8.78 18.46
C LEU A 153 -14.43 10.22 18.51
N GLU A 154 -14.98 10.74 17.41
CA GLU A 154 -15.54 12.09 17.36
C GLU A 154 -17.00 12.14 17.78
N LYS A 155 -17.81 11.17 17.32
CA LYS A 155 -19.27 11.22 17.42
C LYS A 155 -19.81 10.37 18.56
N GLU A 156 -19.20 9.22 18.84
CA GLU A 156 -19.76 8.23 19.76
C GLU A 156 -18.98 8.15 21.09
N ASN A 157 -17.66 8.28 21.05
CA ASN A 157 -16.80 8.16 22.23
C ASN A 157 -15.73 9.27 22.31
N PRO A 158 -16.16 10.52 22.59
CA PRO A 158 -15.28 11.70 22.61
C PRO A 158 -14.24 11.70 23.73
N HIS A 159 -14.34 10.78 24.71
CA HIS A 159 -13.40 10.66 25.82
C HIS A 159 -12.35 9.56 25.62
N CYS A 160 -12.45 8.79 24.54
CA CYS A 160 -11.47 7.76 24.23
C CYS A 160 -10.23 8.37 23.58
N ALA A 161 -9.07 7.89 24.03
CA ALA A 161 -7.77 8.15 23.44
C ALA A 161 -7.41 7.07 22.42
N VAL A 162 -6.63 7.44 21.41
CA VAL A 162 -6.10 6.53 20.40
C VAL A 162 -4.58 6.59 20.34
N VAL A 163 -3.93 5.43 20.29
CA VAL A 163 -2.48 5.30 20.17
C VAL A 163 -2.16 4.47 18.94
N PHE A 164 -1.32 5.00 18.05
CA PHE A 164 -0.79 4.27 16.90
C PHE A 164 0.62 3.79 17.22
N ILE A 165 0.93 2.53 16.94
CA ILE A 165 2.27 1.99 17.08
C ILE A 165 2.71 1.45 15.72
N SER A 166 3.78 2.01 15.14
CA SER A 166 4.26 1.57 13.83
C SER A 166 5.73 1.89 13.61
N ALA A 167 6.38 1.05 12.81
CA ALA A 167 7.71 1.33 12.29
C ALA A 167 7.70 2.40 11.20
N THR A 168 6.60 2.55 10.48
CA THR A 168 6.43 3.56 9.43
C THR A 168 5.12 4.31 9.64
N PRO A 169 5.02 5.17 10.67
CA PRO A 169 3.76 5.81 11.08
C PRO A 169 3.23 6.87 10.09
N PHE A 170 3.98 7.18 9.04
CA PHE A 170 3.70 8.27 8.10
C PHE A 170 2.38 8.14 7.36
N SER A 171 1.94 6.92 7.09
CA SER A 171 0.67 6.65 6.41
C SER A 171 -0.51 7.10 7.26
N ALA A 172 -0.48 6.86 8.57
CA ALA A 172 -1.50 7.34 9.49
C ALA A 172 -1.42 8.87 9.72
N LEU A 173 -0.21 9.44 9.71
CA LEU A 173 0.00 10.89 9.86
C LEU A 173 -0.48 11.68 8.64
N TYR A 174 -0.08 11.25 7.43
CA TYR A 174 -0.20 12.02 6.19
C TYR A 174 -1.15 11.39 5.16
N ALA A 175 -2.01 10.44 5.55
CA ALA A 175 -3.04 9.91 4.67
C ALA A 175 -3.91 11.03 4.05
N ALA A 176 -4.43 10.76 2.85
CA ALA A 176 -5.36 11.67 2.20
C ALA A 176 -6.73 11.63 2.89
N GLY A 177 -7.50 12.72 2.78
CA GLY A 177 -8.89 12.75 3.22
C GLY A 177 -9.08 12.67 4.74
N THR A 178 -10.13 12.01 5.19
CA THR A 178 -10.46 11.80 6.62
C THR A 178 -9.63 10.70 7.27
N ASP A 179 -8.65 10.13 6.57
CA ASP A 179 -7.83 9.03 7.10
C ASP A 179 -6.51 9.51 7.72
N SER A 180 -6.19 10.81 7.61
CA SER A 180 -5.07 11.42 8.34
C SER A 180 -5.47 11.86 9.74
N ILE A 181 -4.78 11.32 10.75
CA ILE A 181 -5.01 11.67 12.15
C ILE A 181 -4.76 13.17 12.44
N LEU A 182 -3.87 13.81 11.67
CA LEU A 182 -3.51 15.22 11.82
C LEU A 182 -4.64 16.18 11.42
N ARG A 183 -5.65 15.69 10.69
CA ARG A 183 -6.81 16.51 10.27
C ARG A 183 -7.91 16.58 11.32
N HIS A 184 -7.82 15.76 12.36
CA HIS A 184 -8.77 15.74 13.46
C HIS A 184 -8.25 16.58 14.63
N ASN A 185 -9.15 17.18 15.41
CA ASN A 185 -8.78 17.97 16.58
C ASN A 185 -8.49 17.08 17.80
N PHE A 186 -7.56 16.14 17.62
CA PHE A 186 -7.13 15.20 18.66
C PHE A 186 -5.87 15.65 19.40
N HIS A 187 -5.30 16.82 19.08
CA HIS A 187 -4.04 17.30 19.66
C HIS A 187 -2.94 16.23 19.60
N THR A 188 -2.72 15.69 18.40
CA THR A 188 -1.86 14.54 18.15
C THR A 188 -0.42 14.81 18.60
N LYS A 189 0.16 13.87 19.35
CA LYS A 189 1.57 13.87 19.77
C LYS A 189 2.37 12.78 19.07
N LEU A 190 3.66 13.01 18.88
CA LEU A 190 4.61 12.02 18.36
C LEU A 190 5.56 11.60 19.48
N VAL A 191 5.73 10.30 19.67
CA VAL A 191 6.67 9.72 20.62
C VAL A 191 7.61 8.78 19.87
N PHE A 192 8.92 8.95 20.05
CA PHE A 192 9.90 8.03 19.50
C PHE A 192 10.22 6.94 20.54
N HIS A 193 10.12 5.67 20.11
CA HIS A 193 10.54 4.55 20.93
C HIS A 193 12.03 4.29 20.74
N LYS A 194 12.83 4.82 21.67
CA LYS A 194 14.26 4.53 21.77
C LYS A 194 14.47 3.11 22.30
N THR A 195 15.12 2.26 21.51
CA THR A 195 15.41 0.87 21.86
C THR A 195 16.58 0.76 22.85
N SER A 196 16.75 -0.41 23.48
CA SER A 196 17.96 -0.69 24.27
C SER A 196 19.18 -0.88 23.36
N ASN A 197 20.37 -0.86 23.94
CA ASN A 197 21.64 -1.08 23.22
C ASN A 197 21.80 -2.53 22.73
N GLU A 198 20.97 -3.46 23.20
CA GLU A 198 20.96 -4.86 22.79
C GLU A 198 20.12 -5.09 21.52
N TYR A 199 19.39 -4.08 21.07
CA TYR A 199 18.58 -4.16 19.86
C TYR A 199 19.46 -4.03 18.61
N HIS A 200 19.47 -5.10 17.82
CA HIS A 200 20.14 -5.15 16.53
C HIS A 200 19.18 -4.70 15.42
N GLY A 201 19.17 -3.39 15.17
CA GLY A 201 18.33 -2.73 14.17
C GLY A 201 19.03 -2.50 12.83
N ILE A 202 18.33 -1.82 11.91
CA ILE A 202 18.86 -1.45 10.59
C ILE A 202 20.14 -0.60 10.70
N ARG A 203 20.18 0.32 11.67
CA ARG A 203 21.35 1.17 11.91
C ARG A 203 22.57 0.35 12.33
N GLU A 204 22.38 -0.69 13.13
CA GLU A 204 23.45 -1.64 13.50
C GLU A 204 23.89 -2.50 12.31
N MET A 205 22.95 -2.97 11.48
CA MET A 205 23.29 -3.70 10.26
C MET A 205 24.15 -2.88 9.30
N HIS A 206 23.90 -1.56 9.20
CA HIS A 206 24.74 -0.67 8.41
C HIS A 206 26.15 -0.55 9.02
N ARG A 207 26.28 -0.40 10.34
CA ARG A 207 27.58 -0.34 11.05
C ARG A 207 28.41 -1.61 10.88
N HIS A 208 27.75 -2.78 10.87
CA HIS A 208 28.39 -4.09 10.72
C HIS A 208 28.59 -4.53 9.25
N ASN A 209 28.34 -3.64 8.27
CA ASN A 209 28.45 -3.93 6.83
C ASN A 209 27.63 -5.16 6.40
N GLN A 210 26.43 -5.34 6.96
CA GLN A 210 25.55 -6.46 6.65
C GLN A 210 24.67 -6.21 5.42
N LEU A 211 24.49 -4.94 5.02
CA LEU A 211 23.64 -4.56 3.90
C LEU A 211 24.40 -4.63 2.56
N VAL A 212 23.82 -5.30 1.57
CA VAL A 212 24.33 -5.41 0.20
C VAL A 212 23.32 -4.76 -0.76
N LYS A 213 23.77 -3.80 -1.55
CA LYS A 213 22.91 -3.06 -2.49
C LYS A 213 22.50 -3.95 -3.67
N LEU A 214 21.20 -4.00 -3.94
CA LEU A 214 20.62 -4.48 -5.19
C LEU A 214 20.17 -3.29 -6.05
N GLU A 215 20.87 -3.06 -7.16
CA GLU A 215 20.46 -2.11 -8.19
C GLU A 215 19.16 -2.57 -8.86
N GLU A 216 18.42 -1.65 -9.48
CA GLU A 216 17.08 -1.94 -10.02
C GLU A 216 17.09 -3.08 -11.06
N ASP A 217 18.16 -3.18 -11.85
CA ASP A 217 18.42 -4.22 -12.85
C ASP A 217 19.00 -5.53 -12.29
N GLN A 218 19.26 -5.60 -10.98
CA GLN A 218 19.86 -6.76 -10.30
C GLN A 218 18.98 -7.36 -9.21
N ARG A 219 17.76 -6.84 -9.03
CA ARG A 219 16.85 -7.24 -7.94
C ARG A 219 16.14 -8.56 -8.17
N ASP A 220 15.91 -8.91 -9.42
CA ASP A 220 15.23 -10.17 -9.73
C ASP A 220 16.14 -11.34 -9.32
N PHE A 221 15.67 -12.13 -8.35
CA PHE A 221 16.41 -13.31 -7.92
C PHE A 221 16.51 -14.36 -9.03
N CYS A 222 15.57 -14.38 -9.96
CA CYS A 222 15.55 -15.33 -11.06
C CYS A 222 16.56 -15.00 -12.17
N ASP A 223 17.09 -13.77 -12.20
CA ASP A 223 18.13 -13.38 -13.14
C ASP A 223 19.49 -13.93 -12.73
N ASP A 224 20.23 -14.49 -13.70
CA ASP A 224 21.60 -14.93 -13.47
C ASP A 224 22.52 -13.71 -13.26
N SER A 225 22.72 -13.36 -12.00
CA SER A 225 23.55 -12.23 -11.59
C SER A 225 24.70 -12.65 -10.68
N LEU A 226 25.74 -11.83 -10.65
CA LEU A 226 26.87 -12.04 -9.75
C LEU A 226 26.44 -12.01 -8.27
N LEU A 227 25.43 -11.20 -7.93
CA LEU A 227 24.90 -11.12 -6.58
C LEU A 227 24.08 -12.37 -6.22
N GLN A 228 23.27 -12.90 -7.13
CA GLN A 228 22.55 -14.16 -6.94
C GLN A 228 23.54 -15.31 -6.70
N LYS A 229 24.58 -15.43 -7.55
CA LYS A 229 25.66 -16.42 -7.37
C LYS A 229 26.37 -16.26 -6.01
N ARG A 230 26.60 -15.02 -5.57
CA ARG A 230 27.20 -14.73 -4.25
C ARG A 230 26.28 -15.14 -3.10
N PHE A 231 24.98 -14.89 -3.20
CA PHE A 231 23.97 -15.33 -2.22
C PHE A 231 23.99 -16.85 -2.07
N ILE A 232 23.92 -17.59 -3.19
CA ILE A 232 23.91 -19.06 -3.20
C ILE A 232 25.23 -19.62 -2.64
N ARG A 233 26.36 -19.02 -3.02
CA ARG A 233 27.67 -19.40 -2.51
C ARG A 233 27.77 -19.25 -0.99
N GLN A 234 27.28 -18.15 -0.44
CA GLN A 234 27.27 -17.92 1.02
C GLN A 234 26.46 -18.99 1.76
N PHE A 235 25.29 -19.37 1.24
CA PHE A 235 24.49 -20.45 1.80
C PHE A 235 25.28 -21.77 1.83
N LYS A 236 25.94 -22.11 0.72
CA LYS A 236 26.71 -23.36 0.60
C LYS A 236 27.97 -23.40 1.48
N GLU A 237 28.68 -22.29 1.56
CA GLU A 237 29.94 -22.19 2.32
C GLU A 237 29.71 -22.06 3.83
N HIS A 238 28.50 -21.68 4.26
CA HIS A 238 28.15 -21.56 5.68
C HIS A 238 28.31 -22.89 6.41
N GLN A 239 29.04 -22.85 7.52
CA GLN A 239 29.32 -23.99 8.37
C GLN A 239 28.30 -24.04 9.51
N GLY A 240 27.86 -25.24 9.85
CA GLY A 240 26.86 -25.44 10.88
C GLY A 240 25.43 -25.18 10.40
N PRO A 241 24.46 -25.12 11.34
CA PRO A 241 23.08 -24.93 11.01
C PRO A 241 22.83 -23.48 10.61
N GLY A 242 21.80 -23.26 9.81
CA GLY A 242 21.40 -21.92 9.44
C GLY A 242 20.34 -21.91 8.37
N TRP A 243 19.90 -20.71 8.01
CA TRP A 243 18.87 -20.58 6.99
C TRP A 243 18.99 -19.28 6.21
N SER A 244 18.35 -19.26 5.05
CA SER A 244 18.30 -18.07 4.19
C SER A 244 16.85 -17.74 3.82
N LEU A 245 16.59 -16.46 3.59
CA LEU A 245 15.25 -15.96 3.29
C LEU A 245 15.23 -15.22 1.96
N ILE A 246 14.44 -15.69 1.02
CA ILE A 246 14.26 -15.09 -0.31
C ILE A 246 12.85 -14.55 -0.41
N ARG A 247 12.71 -13.31 -0.90
CA ARG A 247 11.43 -12.71 -1.25
C ARG A 247 11.39 -12.40 -2.74
N VAL A 248 10.40 -12.96 -3.43
CA VAL A 248 10.18 -12.82 -4.88
C VAL A 248 8.72 -12.42 -5.20
N PRO A 249 8.43 -11.90 -6.40
CA PRO A 249 7.07 -11.80 -6.93
C PRO A 249 6.31 -13.15 -6.87
N PRO A 250 4.98 -13.16 -6.69
CA PRO A 250 4.19 -14.40 -6.61
C PRO A 250 4.40 -15.38 -7.75
N ALA A 251 4.48 -14.88 -8.99
CA ALA A 251 4.66 -15.70 -10.19
C ALA A 251 6.07 -16.32 -10.32
N GLN A 252 7.03 -15.93 -9.48
CA GLN A 252 8.43 -16.37 -9.58
C GLN A 252 8.83 -17.36 -8.48
N ALA A 253 7.94 -17.70 -7.54
CA ALA A 253 8.28 -18.58 -6.41
C ALA A 253 8.80 -19.96 -6.87
N SER A 254 8.10 -20.63 -7.78
CA SER A 254 8.52 -21.93 -8.34
C SER A 254 9.81 -21.81 -9.15
N THR A 255 9.95 -20.74 -9.94
CA THR A 255 11.16 -20.49 -10.72
C THR A 255 12.38 -20.30 -9.82
N ALA A 256 12.25 -19.54 -8.73
CA ALA A 256 13.31 -19.36 -7.74
C ALA A 256 13.70 -20.68 -7.08
N LYS A 257 12.74 -21.54 -6.70
CA LYS A 257 13.00 -22.89 -6.18
C LYS A 257 13.79 -23.71 -7.20
N GLN A 258 13.37 -23.74 -8.45
CA GLN A 258 14.04 -24.51 -9.51
C GLN A 258 15.47 -24.04 -9.78
N ILE A 259 15.72 -22.73 -9.70
CA ILE A 259 17.08 -22.16 -9.85
C ILE A 259 17.98 -22.66 -8.72
N LEU A 260 17.53 -22.63 -7.46
CA LEU A 260 18.29 -23.13 -6.31
C LEU A 260 18.64 -24.61 -6.48
N ILE A 261 17.67 -25.44 -6.90
CA ILE A 261 17.86 -26.87 -7.16
C ILE A 261 18.88 -27.10 -8.28
N THR A 262 18.75 -26.36 -9.39
CA THR A 262 19.68 -26.44 -10.53
C THR A 262 21.10 -26.03 -10.14
N GLN A 263 21.23 -25.12 -9.18
CA GLN A 263 22.50 -24.73 -8.61
C GLN A 263 23.03 -25.73 -7.59
N GLY A 264 22.37 -26.87 -7.36
CA GLY A 264 22.82 -27.96 -6.49
C GLY A 264 22.51 -27.72 -5.01
N ILE A 265 21.31 -27.23 -4.72
CA ILE A 265 20.70 -27.25 -3.38
C ILE A 265 19.65 -28.34 -3.37
N GLU A 266 19.63 -29.18 -2.33
CA GLU A 266 18.68 -30.29 -2.26
C GLU A 266 17.24 -29.78 -2.16
N GLU A 267 16.30 -30.44 -2.82
CA GLU A 267 14.90 -30.00 -2.83
C GLU A 267 14.31 -29.95 -1.40
N SER A 268 14.69 -30.89 -0.53
CA SER A 268 14.28 -30.92 0.88
C SER A 268 14.80 -29.74 1.70
N GLN A 269 15.73 -28.95 1.17
CA GLN A 269 16.24 -27.74 1.83
C GLN A 269 15.45 -26.48 1.45
N VAL A 270 14.56 -26.53 0.45
CA VAL A 270 13.91 -25.33 -0.11
C VAL A 270 12.40 -25.36 0.11
N PHE A 271 11.89 -24.39 0.87
CA PHE A 271 10.49 -24.31 1.26
C PHE A 271 9.84 -23.05 0.70
N ILE A 272 8.66 -23.17 0.09
CA ILE A 272 7.85 -22.02 -0.33
C ILE A 272 6.79 -21.76 0.73
N ILE A 273 6.89 -20.62 1.43
CA ILE A 273 5.95 -20.26 2.50
C ILE A 273 4.78 -19.44 1.93
N GLY A 274 3.57 -19.97 2.02
CA GLY A 274 2.36 -19.32 1.51
C GLY A 274 1.07 -20.10 1.79
N GLN A 275 -0.09 -19.47 1.60
CA GLN A 275 -1.41 -20.12 1.78
C GLN A 275 -2.09 -20.47 0.45
N LYS A 276 -1.84 -19.68 -0.60
CA LYS A 276 -2.26 -19.94 -1.98
C LYS A 276 -1.48 -19.02 -2.92
N LEU A 277 -0.76 -19.59 -3.88
CA LEU A 277 0.07 -18.82 -4.81
C LEU A 277 -0.26 -19.21 -6.26
N VAL A 278 -0.30 -18.21 -7.13
CA VAL A 278 -0.50 -18.44 -8.56
C VAL A 278 0.74 -19.16 -9.12
N GLY A 279 0.54 -20.33 -9.73
CA GLY A 279 1.63 -21.10 -10.35
C GLY A 279 2.44 -21.99 -9.39
N VAL A 280 1.99 -22.16 -8.15
CA VAL A 280 2.55 -23.11 -7.18
C VAL A 280 1.44 -24.06 -6.74
N ASP A 281 1.70 -25.36 -6.78
CA ASP A 281 0.71 -26.33 -6.32
C ASP A 281 0.57 -26.30 -4.80
N GLU A 282 -0.65 -26.54 -4.29
CA GLU A 282 -0.93 -26.43 -2.84
C GLU A 282 -0.06 -27.36 -1.98
N HIS A 283 0.40 -28.48 -2.52
CA HIS A 283 1.27 -29.44 -1.83
C HIS A 283 2.73 -29.00 -1.73
N GLU A 284 3.16 -28.02 -2.54
CA GLU A 284 4.49 -27.42 -2.47
C GLU A 284 4.55 -26.24 -1.48
N LEU A 285 3.40 -25.79 -0.98
CA LEU A 285 3.30 -24.71 -0.03
C LEU A 285 3.47 -25.24 1.40
N SER A 286 4.24 -24.51 2.19
CA SER A 286 4.41 -24.77 3.62
C SER A 286 3.86 -23.61 4.45
N SER A 287 3.32 -23.91 5.63
CA SER A 287 3.05 -22.86 6.62
C SER A 287 4.36 -22.41 7.28
N ILE A 288 4.31 -21.29 7.99
CA ILE A 288 5.48 -20.83 8.74
C ILE A 288 5.81 -21.75 9.92
N ASP A 289 4.79 -22.34 10.55
CA ASP A 289 4.98 -23.24 11.67
C ASP A 289 5.58 -24.57 11.20
N ASP A 290 5.23 -25.02 9.99
CA ASP A 290 5.91 -26.14 9.34
C ASP A 290 7.38 -25.80 9.11
N PHE A 291 7.68 -24.63 8.52
CA PHE A 291 9.06 -24.21 8.28
C PHE A 291 9.89 -24.10 9.58
N LYS A 292 9.31 -23.58 10.67
CA LYS A 292 9.99 -23.52 11.98
C LYS A 292 10.33 -24.91 12.52
N ARG A 293 9.39 -25.86 12.42
CA ARG A 293 9.63 -27.26 12.82
C ARG A 293 10.71 -27.92 11.97
N GLU A 294 10.67 -27.72 10.65
CA GLU A 294 11.69 -28.25 9.75
C GLU A 294 13.06 -27.62 10.03
N TYR A 295 13.12 -26.33 10.36
CA TYR A 295 14.35 -25.67 10.80
C TYR A 295 14.91 -26.29 12.08
N GLU A 296 14.08 -26.51 13.10
CA GLU A 296 14.51 -27.18 14.34
C GLU A 296 15.05 -28.59 14.07
N ALA A 297 14.40 -29.34 13.16
CA ALA A 297 14.86 -30.65 12.73
C ALA A 297 16.21 -30.57 12.01
N ALA A 298 16.34 -29.70 11.01
CA ALA A 298 17.58 -29.49 10.26
C ALA A 298 18.74 -29.05 11.16
N ALA A 299 18.47 -28.18 12.14
CA ALA A 299 19.48 -27.70 13.08
C ALA A 299 20.09 -28.85 13.91
N MET A 300 19.32 -29.89 14.25
CA MET A 300 19.84 -31.07 14.95
C MET A 300 20.84 -31.90 14.11
N PHE A 301 20.79 -31.77 12.79
CA PHE A 301 21.67 -32.47 11.85
C PHE A 301 22.74 -31.56 11.22
N ASP A 302 22.93 -30.36 11.76
CA ASP A 302 23.89 -29.37 11.24
C ASP A 302 23.57 -28.90 9.81
N ASP A 303 22.29 -28.99 9.43
CA ASP A 303 21.79 -28.73 8.10
C ASP A 303 21.28 -27.29 7.92
N LYS A 304 21.14 -26.88 6.65
CA LYS A 304 20.71 -25.53 6.28
C LYS A 304 19.45 -25.53 5.42
N LEU A 305 18.58 -24.55 5.63
CA LEU A 305 17.32 -24.40 4.90
C LEU A 305 17.19 -23.06 4.17
N ILE A 306 16.36 -23.00 3.12
CA ILE A 306 15.98 -21.78 2.42
C ILE A 306 14.47 -21.64 2.45
N ALA A 307 13.99 -20.50 2.94
CA ALA A 307 12.60 -20.09 2.80
C ALA A 307 12.44 -19.13 1.62
N ILE A 308 11.51 -19.44 0.72
CA ILE A 308 11.03 -18.56 -0.34
C ILE A 308 9.67 -18.02 0.08
N THR A 309 9.53 -16.71 -0.02
CA THR A 309 8.31 -15.98 0.33
C THR A 309 7.92 -15.07 -0.82
N VAL A 310 6.64 -14.73 -0.93
CA VAL A 310 6.15 -13.83 -1.99
C VAL A 310 5.72 -12.47 -1.45
N ALA A 311 5.52 -11.50 -2.35
CA ALA A 311 4.79 -10.28 -2.01
C ALA A 311 3.41 -10.62 -1.41
N GLY A 312 3.21 -10.30 -0.13
CA GLY A 312 2.05 -10.72 0.66
C GLY A 312 2.41 -11.60 1.87
N PHE A 313 3.62 -12.17 1.92
CA PHE A 313 4.18 -12.70 3.16
C PHE A 313 4.37 -11.54 4.15
N ARG A 314 3.58 -11.59 5.23
CA ARG A 314 3.00 -10.42 5.91
C ARG A 314 3.99 -9.75 6.87
N ALA A 315 4.05 -8.41 6.86
CA ALA A 315 4.79 -7.66 7.87
C ALA A 315 4.33 -8.08 9.28
N GLY A 316 5.24 -8.08 10.26
CA GLY A 316 4.96 -8.40 11.66
C GLY A 316 5.28 -9.82 12.11
N VAL A 317 5.46 -10.78 11.20
CA VAL A 317 5.83 -12.16 11.54
C VAL A 317 7.23 -12.24 12.16
N ASN A 318 7.33 -12.89 13.31
CA ASN A 318 8.58 -13.11 14.05
C ASN A 318 9.08 -14.57 13.88
N PHE A 319 10.31 -14.73 13.37
CA PHE A 319 10.97 -16.04 13.23
C PHE A 319 11.57 -16.57 14.55
N GLY A 320 11.53 -15.79 15.63
CA GLY A 320 12.11 -16.18 16.91
C GLY A 320 13.60 -15.86 17.01
N GLN A 321 14.13 -15.92 18.22
CA GLN A 321 15.50 -15.48 18.51
C GLN A 321 16.55 -16.42 17.91
N GLU A 322 16.37 -17.73 18.06
CA GLU A 322 17.31 -18.75 17.56
C GLU A 322 17.51 -18.66 16.06
N MET A 323 16.42 -18.60 15.28
CA MET A 323 16.50 -18.44 13.83
C MET A 323 17.20 -17.13 13.45
N LYS A 324 16.97 -16.02 14.16
CA LYS A 324 17.70 -14.77 13.86
C LYS A 324 19.21 -14.91 14.12
N GLU A 325 19.59 -15.66 15.14
CA GLU A 325 21.00 -15.92 15.48
C GLU A 325 21.72 -16.71 14.37
N THR A 326 21.02 -17.60 13.68
CA THR A 326 21.60 -18.49 12.65
C THR A 326 21.26 -18.08 11.20
N LEU A 327 20.63 -16.91 11.02
CA LEU A 327 20.32 -16.38 9.69
C LEU A 327 21.61 -16.14 8.88
N ILE A 328 21.68 -16.72 7.68
CA ILE A 328 22.86 -16.66 6.81
C ILE A 328 22.81 -15.43 5.92
N ASN A 329 21.74 -15.32 5.13
CA ASN A 329 21.52 -14.17 4.26
C ASN A 329 20.05 -14.02 3.87
N THR A 330 19.71 -12.85 3.35
CA THR A 330 18.37 -12.56 2.85
C THR A 330 18.41 -11.86 1.50
N TRP A 331 17.48 -12.18 0.61
CA TRP A 331 17.31 -11.51 -0.68
C TRP A 331 15.91 -10.89 -0.78
N ASP A 332 15.83 -9.61 -1.15
CA ASP A 332 14.56 -8.92 -1.36
C ASP A 332 14.44 -8.31 -2.77
N SER A 333 13.59 -8.91 -3.60
CA SER A 333 13.34 -8.48 -4.98
C SER A 333 12.34 -7.31 -5.08
N THR A 334 11.94 -6.70 -3.96
CA THR A 334 10.87 -5.69 -3.92
C THR A 334 11.28 -4.34 -4.53
N ILE A 335 10.43 -3.81 -5.42
CA ILE A 335 10.62 -2.50 -6.12
C ILE A 335 9.90 -1.33 -5.39
N ALA A 336 9.23 -1.62 -4.27
CA ALA A 336 8.31 -0.69 -3.64
C ALA A 336 8.98 0.33 -2.69
N ASN A 337 8.14 1.26 -2.21
CA ASN A 337 8.40 2.31 -1.22
C ASN A 337 9.19 1.85 0.03
N ILE A 338 9.68 2.81 0.81
CA ILE A 338 10.57 2.54 1.95
C ILE A 338 9.97 1.54 2.95
N ALA A 339 8.70 1.68 3.32
CA ALA A 339 7.99 0.77 4.22
C ALA A 339 8.02 -0.67 3.70
N ALA A 340 7.72 -0.88 2.41
CA ALA A 340 7.70 -2.21 1.82
C ALA A 340 9.07 -2.88 1.75
N VAL A 341 10.17 -2.10 1.74
CA VAL A 341 11.55 -2.60 1.82
C VAL A 341 11.94 -2.87 3.27
N VAL A 342 11.79 -1.88 4.16
CA VAL A 342 12.28 -2.03 5.54
C VAL A 342 11.48 -3.11 6.25
N GLN A 343 10.16 -3.18 6.10
CA GLN A 343 9.32 -4.20 6.74
C GLN A 343 9.41 -5.59 6.09
N ALA A 344 10.23 -5.74 5.04
CA ALA A 344 10.48 -7.00 4.37
C ALA A 344 11.50 -7.85 5.15
N ASN A 345 12.43 -8.48 4.42
CA ASN A 345 13.41 -9.40 4.97
C ASN A 345 14.39 -8.70 5.93
N VAL A 346 14.83 -7.49 5.60
CA VAL A 346 15.75 -6.73 6.46
C VAL A 346 15.12 -6.43 7.82
N GLY A 347 13.84 -6.05 7.86
CA GLY A 347 13.10 -5.82 9.10
C GLY A 347 12.82 -7.05 9.93
N ARG A 348 12.60 -8.19 9.27
CA ARG A 348 12.42 -9.49 9.94
C ARG A 348 13.71 -9.97 10.58
N ALA A 349 14.84 -9.58 10.02
CA ALA A 349 16.16 -9.85 10.56
C ALA A 349 16.52 -8.90 11.71
N CYS A 350 15.74 -7.87 12.03
CA CYS A 350 15.98 -7.05 13.22
C CYS A 350 15.50 -7.75 14.50
N GLY A 351 16.06 -7.39 15.64
CA GLY A 351 15.59 -7.86 16.95
C GLY A 351 16.69 -7.90 18.00
N TYR A 352 16.49 -8.69 19.05
CA TYR A 352 17.43 -8.87 20.16
C TYR A 352 18.23 -10.16 19.96
N HIS A 353 19.29 -10.08 19.17
CA HIS A 353 20.18 -11.19 18.82
C HIS A 353 21.59 -10.65 18.50
N HIS A 354 22.58 -11.53 18.37
CA HIS A 354 23.99 -11.15 18.22
C HIS A 354 24.54 -11.41 16.81
N ASN A 355 23.71 -11.89 15.89
CA ASN A 355 24.10 -12.15 14.50
C ASN A 355 24.49 -10.86 13.73
N THR A 356 25.79 -10.62 13.70
CA THR A 356 26.44 -9.52 12.98
C THR A 356 27.04 -9.95 11.63
N GLN A 357 26.87 -11.23 11.25
CA GLN A 357 27.49 -11.82 10.07
C GLN A 357 26.53 -11.95 8.88
N ALA A 358 25.23 -12.07 9.15
CA ALA A 358 24.21 -12.21 8.11
C ALA A 358 24.32 -11.12 7.03
N LYS A 359 24.13 -11.48 5.76
CA LYS A 359 24.12 -10.51 4.64
C LYS A 359 22.72 -10.29 4.09
N HIS A 360 22.32 -9.04 3.93
CA HIS A 360 20.99 -8.65 3.47
C HIS A 360 21.07 -7.93 2.13
N TYR A 361 20.72 -8.64 1.06
CA TYR A 361 20.63 -8.13 -0.30
C TYR A 361 19.29 -7.40 -0.47
N THR A 362 19.33 -6.07 -0.57
CA THR A 362 18.12 -5.23 -0.55
C THR A 362 18.36 -3.88 -1.22
N ASN A 363 17.31 -3.06 -1.33
CA ASN A 363 17.40 -1.68 -1.78
C ASN A 363 18.06 -0.81 -0.68
N LEU A 364 19.38 -0.63 -0.78
CA LEU A 364 20.17 0.10 0.20
C LEU A 364 19.74 1.57 0.33
N ASP A 365 19.27 2.20 -0.74
CA ASP A 365 18.87 3.61 -0.72
C ASP A 365 17.60 3.80 0.12
N ALA A 366 16.65 2.88 0.02
CA ALA A 366 15.47 2.87 0.89
C ALA A 366 15.82 2.61 2.37
N VAL A 367 16.78 1.72 2.64
CA VAL A 367 17.24 1.42 4.01
C VAL A 367 17.97 2.62 4.64
N ARG A 368 18.78 3.34 3.85
CA ARG A 368 19.44 4.59 4.28
C ARG A 368 18.44 5.71 4.53
N ALA A 369 17.48 5.88 3.63
CA ALA A 369 16.39 6.84 3.80
C ALA A 369 15.62 6.62 5.12
N TYR A 370 15.37 5.36 5.48
CA TYR A 370 14.77 5.02 6.76
C TYR A 370 15.70 5.28 7.96
N SER A 371 16.99 5.05 7.82
CA SER A 371 17.97 5.30 8.90
C SER A 371 18.06 6.80 9.24
N ASP A 372 18.16 7.65 8.21
CA ASP A 372 18.22 9.12 8.39
C ASP A 372 16.94 9.64 9.06
N LEU A 373 15.80 9.04 8.73
CA LEU A 373 14.53 9.36 9.35
C LEU A 373 14.50 8.97 10.84
N LEU A 374 14.99 7.78 11.19
CA LEU A 374 15.07 7.35 12.59
C LEU A 374 15.96 8.28 13.41
N ASP A 375 17.11 8.69 12.86
CA ASP A 375 18.01 9.62 13.53
C ASP A 375 17.34 10.98 13.79
N HIS A 376 16.51 11.46 12.85
CA HIS A 376 15.74 12.67 13.06
C HIS A 376 14.63 12.52 14.11
N LEU A 377 13.87 11.43 14.04
CA LEU A 377 12.81 11.14 15.01
C LEU A 377 13.38 11.02 16.44
N GLU A 378 14.54 10.38 16.57
CA GLU A 378 15.24 10.28 17.86
C GLU A 378 15.75 11.63 18.36
N ALA A 379 16.31 12.46 17.47
CA ALA A 379 16.83 13.78 17.83
C ALA A 379 15.73 14.79 18.21
N ARG A 380 14.50 14.56 17.76
CA ARG A 380 13.34 15.43 17.97
C ARG A 380 12.19 14.75 18.71
N ASP A 381 12.52 13.76 19.52
CA ASP A 381 11.56 13.09 20.42
C ASP A 381 10.82 14.13 21.28
N ASP A 382 9.52 13.93 21.48
CA ASP A 382 8.58 14.87 22.11
C ASP A 382 8.38 16.25 21.41
N SER A 383 8.85 16.43 20.16
CA SER A 383 8.52 17.63 19.38
C SER A 383 7.18 17.50 18.63
N ASP A 384 6.39 18.56 18.63
CA ASP A 384 5.14 18.67 17.86
C ASP A 384 5.39 19.17 16.41
N ASP A 385 6.64 19.10 15.94
CA ASP A 385 7.04 19.66 14.64
C ASP A 385 6.75 18.69 13.48
N PHE A 386 5.45 18.45 13.24
CA PHE A 386 5.01 17.65 12.10
C PHE A 386 5.34 18.33 10.76
N ASP A 387 5.36 19.66 10.69
CA ASP A 387 5.72 20.38 9.45
C ASP A 387 7.20 20.16 9.08
N GLY A 388 8.11 20.24 10.06
CA GLY A 388 9.51 19.92 9.88
C GLY A 388 9.75 18.45 9.54
N LEU A 389 8.99 17.53 10.15
CA LEU A 389 9.02 16.11 9.82
C LEU A 389 8.60 15.88 8.35
N HIS A 390 7.59 16.61 7.87
CA HIS A 390 7.14 16.53 6.48
C HIS A 390 8.19 17.06 5.50
N GLN A 391 8.82 18.21 5.78
CA GLN A 391 9.88 18.76 4.92
C GLN A 391 11.11 17.85 4.83
N LEU A 392 11.49 17.24 5.95
CA LEU A 392 12.57 16.25 5.95
C LEU A 392 12.21 15.05 5.08
N PHE A 393 10.96 14.59 5.15
CA PHE A 393 10.49 13.49 4.32
C PHE A 393 10.67 13.81 2.83
N GLU A 394 10.25 14.99 2.37
CA GLU A 394 10.42 15.39 0.97
C GLU A 394 11.89 15.38 0.57
N THR A 395 12.76 15.87 1.47
CA THR A 395 14.20 15.93 1.27
C THR A 395 14.81 14.53 1.14
N ILE A 396 14.47 13.61 2.06
CA ILE A 396 14.96 12.22 2.06
C ILE A 396 14.48 11.49 0.81
N CYS A 397 13.19 11.59 0.46
CA CYS A 397 12.67 10.94 -0.75
C CYS A 397 13.36 11.45 -2.03
N SER A 398 13.59 12.76 -2.12
CA SER A 398 14.31 13.36 -3.25
C SER A 398 15.77 12.92 -3.29
N GLN A 399 16.46 12.89 -2.14
CA GLN A 399 17.88 12.56 -2.06
C GLN A 399 18.16 11.10 -2.48
N TYR A 400 17.31 10.17 -2.04
CA TYR A 400 17.47 8.74 -2.29
C TYR A 400 16.67 8.23 -3.50
N GLN A 401 16.04 9.12 -4.27
CA GLN A 401 15.20 8.81 -5.43
C GLN A 401 14.12 7.74 -5.14
N VAL A 402 13.54 7.78 -3.94
CA VAL A 402 12.53 6.80 -3.52
C VAL A 402 11.14 7.36 -3.78
N ARG A 403 10.26 6.54 -4.38
CA ARG A 403 8.91 6.95 -4.84
C ARG A 403 7.95 7.41 -3.71
N GLY A 404 8.32 7.20 -2.45
CA GLY A 404 7.54 7.51 -1.24
C GLY A 404 7.91 6.56 -0.09
N PHE A 405 7.43 6.83 1.12
CA PHE A 405 7.61 5.90 2.25
C PHE A 405 6.57 4.79 2.28
N ASP A 406 5.34 5.00 1.80
CA ASP A 406 4.31 3.96 1.82
C ASP A 406 3.33 4.04 0.62
N ARG A 407 2.49 3.00 0.42
CA ARG A 407 1.48 2.93 -0.64
C ARG A 407 0.35 3.89 -0.28
N GLY A 408 0.43 5.11 -0.82
CA GLY A 408 -0.54 6.18 -0.58
C GLY A 408 0.09 7.52 -0.18
N THR A 409 1.35 7.52 0.27
CA THR A 409 2.16 8.72 0.48
C THR A 409 3.08 8.95 -0.73
N VAL A 410 2.48 9.40 -1.84
CA VAL A 410 3.24 9.87 -2.99
C VAL A 410 3.50 11.36 -2.79
N ILE A 411 4.75 11.73 -2.49
CA ILE A 411 5.17 13.12 -2.59
C ILE A 411 5.70 13.31 -4.01
N THR A 412 4.85 13.90 -4.84
CA THR A 412 5.32 14.44 -6.12
C THR A 412 6.17 15.65 -5.77
N PRO A 413 7.40 15.79 -6.31
CA PRO A 413 8.20 16.99 -6.05
C PRO A 413 7.36 18.21 -6.39
N THR A 414 7.46 19.22 -5.53
CA THR A 414 6.83 20.52 -5.68
C THR A 414 7.22 21.10 -7.04
N ALA A 415 6.41 20.82 -8.06
CA ALA A 415 6.28 21.73 -9.17
C ALA A 415 5.77 23.03 -8.53
N GLU A 416 6.53 24.10 -8.70
CA GLU A 416 6.08 25.48 -8.48
C GLU A 416 4.59 25.56 -8.77
N ALA A 417 3.81 26.11 -7.84
CA ALA A 417 2.36 26.14 -7.86
C ALA A 417 1.76 26.40 -9.26
N THR A 418 1.64 25.36 -10.07
CA THR A 418 0.68 25.31 -11.14
C THR A 418 -0.60 25.01 -10.43
N VAL A 419 -1.32 26.09 -10.11
CA VAL A 419 -2.76 26.08 -9.85
C VAL A 419 -3.34 24.90 -10.62
N SER A 420 -3.75 23.86 -9.91
CA SER A 420 -4.49 22.77 -10.51
C SER A 420 -5.71 23.40 -11.16
N LYS A 421 -5.65 23.54 -12.48
CA LYS A 421 -6.77 23.94 -13.34
C LYS A 421 -7.74 22.78 -13.53
N LYS A 422 -7.74 21.75 -12.68
CA LYS A 422 -8.84 20.78 -12.68
C LYS A 422 -10.11 21.54 -12.31
N ARG A 423 -10.91 21.80 -13.34
CA ARG A 423 -12.27 22.30 -13.21
C ARG A 423 -13.09 21.26 -12.47
N ASP A 424 -14.09 21.72 -11.74
CA ASP A 424 -15.07 20.84 -11.11
C ASP A 424 -15.71 19.94 -12.19
N ASP A 425 -15.49 18.63 -12.08
CA ASP A 425 -16.04 17.61 -12.99
C ASP A 425 -16.99 16.67 -12.23
N SER A 426 -17.80 17.24 -11.33
CA SER A 426 -18.79 16.50 -10.55
C SER A 426 -20.02 16.08 -11.36
N SER A 427 -20.31 16.74 -12.49
CA SER A 427 -21.42 16.39 -13.38
C SER A 427 -21.24 15.00 -13.99
N THR A 428 -22.18 14.10 -13.70
CA THR A 428 -22.16 12.72 -14.17
C THR A 428 -23.15 12.50 -15.31
N TYR A 429 -22.68 11.83 -16.36
CA TYR A 429 -23.46 11.50 -17.55
C TYR A 429 -23.44 9.99 -17.77
N LEU A 430 -24.54 9.45 -18.28
CA LEU A 430 -24.59 8.07 -18.76
C LEU A 430 -23.99 7.99 -20.17
N THR A 431 -23.70 6.77 -20.63
CA THR A 431 -23.28 6.49 -22.01
C THR A 431 -24.52 6.08 -22.81
N ASP A 432 -24.79 6.78 -23.91
CA ASP A 432 -25.98 6.53 -24.75
C ASP A 432 -25.81 5.24 -25.57
N GLY A 433 -24.58 5.00 -26.01
CA GLY A 433 -24.21 3.84 -26.80
C GLY A 433 -22.79 3.98 -27.33
N TYR A 434 -22.40 3.03 -28.18
CA TYR A 434 -21.10 3.01 -28.82
C TYR A 434 -21.21 2.68 -30.31
N LEU A 435 -20.15 2.99 -31.05
CA LEU A 435 -20.01 2.70 -32.47
C LEU A 435 -18.59 2.23 -32.76
N VAL A 436 -18.46 1.08 -33.42
CA VAL A 436 -17.17 0.58 -33.92
C VAL A 436 -17.14 0.72 -35.44
N VAL A 437 -16.08 1.34 -35.97
CA VAL A 437 -15.86 1.45 -37.43
C VAL A 437 -14.40 1.21 -37.80
N PRO A 438 -14.14 0.66 -39.00
CA PRO A 438 -12.78 0.58 -39.54
C PRO A 438 -12.26 1.97 -39.93
N GLY A 439 -10.96 2.21 -39.74
CA GLY A 439 -10.32 3.49 -40.00
C GLY A 439 -10.22 3.83 -41.49
N LYS A 440 -10.18 2.81 -42.37
CA LYS A 440 -10.13 2.93 -43.84
C LYS A 440 -9.19 4.02 -44.30
N LEU A 441 -8.00 4.09 -43.71
CA LEU A 441 -7.06 5.21 -43.91
C LEU A 441 -6.48 5.24 -45.33
N ASN A 442 -6.51 4.10 -46.03
CA ASN A 442 -6.08 3.97 -47.42
C ASN A 442 -7.19 4.28 -48.45
N ASP A 443 -8.44 4.44 -48.01
CA ASP A 443 -9.54 4.87 -48.87
C ASP A 443 -9.64 6.41 -48.82
N PRO A 444 -9.52 7.12 -49.96
CA PRO A 444 -9.59 8.58 -49.98
C PRO A 444 -10.99 9.12 -49.65
N ALA A 445 -12.06 8.33 -49.83
CA ALA A 445 -13.44 8.78 -49.63
C ALA A 445 -14.40 7.65 -49.16
N PRO A 446 -14.11 6.97 -48.03
CA PRO A 446 -15.00 5.96 -47.51
C PRO A 446 -16.30 6.59 -47.00
N ASP A 447 -17.39 5.88 -47.25
CA ASP A 447 -18.71 6.25 -46.79
C ASP A 447 -18.97 5.65 -45.40
N TYR A 448 -18.94 6.50 -44.36
CA TYR A 448 -19.26 6.09 -43.00
C TYR A 448 -20.76 6.14 -42.67
N SER A 449 -21.59 6.67 -43.57
CA SER A 449 -23.04 6.74 -43.37
C SER A 449 -23.68 5.34 -43.32
N THR A 450 -22.98 4.33 -43.83
CA THR A 450 -23.37 2.91 -43.71
C THR A 450 -23.31 2.38 -42.29
N TYR A 451 -22.50 2.98 -41.41
CA TYR A 451 -22.33 2.55 -40.02
C TYR A 451 -23.15 3.39 -39.04
N THR A 452 -23.37 4.67 -39.35
CA THR A 452 -24.19 5.55 -38.51
C THR A 452 -24.76 6.71 -39.31
N ASN A 453 -25.99 7.11 -38.97
CA ASN A 453 -26.61 8.34 -39.46
C ASN A 453 -26.42 9.52 -38.48
N CYS A 454 -25.73 9.32 -37.36
CA CYS A 454 -25.51 10.35 -36.35
C CYS A 454 -24.48 11.37 -36.88
N PRO A 455 -24.87 12.64 -37.15
CA PRO A 455 -23.95 13.63 -37.70
C PRO A 455 -22.75 13.91 -36.79
N GLU A 456 -22.94 13.78 -35.48
CA GLU A 456 -21.90 13.97 -34.49
C GLU A 456 -20.83 12.87 -34.56
N LEU A 457 -21.22 11.61 -34.64
CA LEU A 457 -20.29 10.49 -34.77
C LEU A 457 -19.58 10.52 -36.12
N LEU A 458 -20.29 10.86 -37.21
CA LEU A 458 -19.68 11.04 -38.54
C LEU A 458 -18.59 12.14 -38.52
N ASN A 459 -18.86 13.26 -37.86
CA ASN A 459 -17.89 14.34 -37.70
C ASN A 459 -16.69 13.89 -36.85
N ALA A 460 -16.92 13.12 -35.78
CA ALA A 460 -15.85 12.59 -34.96
C ALA A 460 -14.90 11.67 -35.74
N ILE A 461 -15.46 10.76 -36.56
CA ILE A 461 -14.69 9.89 -37.46
C ILE A 461 -13.86 10.73 -38.43
N SER A 462 -14.47 11.75 -39.05
CA SER A 462 -13.79 12.65 -39.99
C SER A 462 -12.57 13.34 -39.35
N LEU A 463 -12.75 13.89 -38.13
CA LEU A 463 -11.68 14.60 -37.42
C LEU A 463 -10.54 13.65 -37.00
N ILE A 464 -10.84 12.41 -36.62
CA ILE A 464 -9.84 11.40 -36.26
C ILE A 464 -9.04 10.98 -37.51
N ARG A 465 -9.70 10.75 -38.64
CA ARG A 465 -9.02 10.40 -39.90
C ARG A 465 -8.14 11.55 -40.40
N ALA A 466 -8.61 12.79 -40.30
CA ALA A 466 -7.81 13.97 -40.65
C ALA A 466 -6.51 14.06 -39.85
N GLU A 467 -6.49 13.65 -38.57
CA GLU A 467 -5.27 13.61 -37.76
C GLU A 467 -4.26 12.58 -38.27
N PHE A 468 -4.72 11.41 -38.74
CA PHE A 468 -3.86 10.40 -39.39
C PHE A 468 -3.32 10.86 -40.73
N LEU A 469 -4.13 11.58 -41.51
CA LEU A 469 -3.82 11.99 -42.90
C LEU A 469 -3.19 13.38 -43.02
N SER A 470 -2.99 14.09 -41.90
CA SER A 470 -2.45 15.45 -41.87
C SER A 470 -1.09 15.62 -42.56
N ASP A 471 -0.26 14.57 -42.55
CA ASP A 471 1.06 14.52 -43.17
C ASP A 471 1.05 13.84 -44.58
N GLY A 472 -0.13 13.73 -45.22
CA GLY A 472 -0.33 13.22 -46.59
C GLY A 472 -0.55 11.71 -46.70
N SER A 473 0.03 10.91 -45.81
CA SER A 473 -0.20 9.46 -45.71
C SER A 473 -0.13 9.01 -44.24
N PRO A 474 -0.87 7.96 -43.84
CA PRO A 474 -0.80 7.45 -42.47
C PRO A 474 0.62 6.96 -42.16
N SER A 475 1.19 7.43 -41.06
CA SER A 475 2.54 7.06 -40.63
C SER A 475 2.62 6.84 -39.11
N PRO A 476 3.53 5.98 -38.62
CA PRO A 476 3.77 5.80 -37.19
C PRO A 476 4.16 7.12 -36.52
N LYS A 477 3.33 7.59 -35.58
CA LYS A 477 3.53 8.88 -34.89
C LYS A 477 3.28 8.73 -33.40
N SER A 478 4.15 9.35 -32.60
CA SER A 478 3.96 9.42 -31.16
C SER A 478 3.28 10.71 -30.74
N GLY A 479 2.44 10.64 -29.70
CA GLY A 479 1.83 11.81 -29.09
C GLY A 479 0.78 12.54 -29.93
N ARG A 480 0.01 11.80 -30.74
CA ARG A 480 -1.19 12.30 -31.42
C ARG A 480 -2.14 12.93 -30.39
N ALA A 481 -2.78 14.02 -30.78
CA ALA A 481 -3.69 14.74 -29.90
C ALA A 481 -4.72 15.54 -30.71
N MET A 482 -5.98 15.51 -30.28
CA MET A 482 -7.03 16.35 -30.85
C MET A 482 -6.89 17.77 -30.31
N ARG A 483 -6.13 18.63 -31.02
CA ARG A 483 -5.89 20.03 -30.62
C ARG A 483 -6.79 20.98 -31.42
N GLY A 484 -7.38 21.97 -30.74
CA GLY A 484 -8.24 23.01 -31.32
C GLY A 484 -9.53 23.21 -30.54
N GLU A 485 -10.01 24.46 -30.42
CA GLU A 485 -11.28 24.77 -29.73
C GLU A 485 -12.48 24.09 -30.41
N ASP A 486 -12.41 23.94 -31.74
CA ASP A 486 -13.36 23.25 -32.60
C ASP A 486 -13.43 21.72 -32.36
N LYS A 487 -12.41 21.16 -31.70
CA LYS A 487 -12.30 19.72 -31.40
C LYS A 487 -12.46 19.39 -29.91
N ASN A 488 -12.66 20.40 -29.05
CA ASN A 488 -12.71 20.19 -27.60
C ASN A 488 -13.88 19.28 -27.16
N TRP A 489 -14.90 19.09 -28.01
CA TRP A 489 -16.03 18.21 -27.72
C TRP A 489 -15.73 16.71 -27.89
N ILE A 490 -14.58 16.35 -28.49
CA ILE A 490 -14.12 14.96 -28.62
C ILE A 490 -12.94 14.74 -27.69
N LYS A 491 -12.93 13.60 -27.00
CA LYS A 491 -11.71 13.06 -26.37
C LYS A 491 -11.24 11.85 -27.16
N ALA A 492 -9.93 11.71 -27.35
CA ALA A 492 -9.33 10.60 -28.09
C ALA A 492 -8.18 9.97 -27.30
N GLN A 493 -8.24 8.66 -27.13
CA GLN A 493 -7.16 7.81 -26.65
C GLN A 493 -6.55 7.08 -27.84
N TRP A 494 -5.28 7.39 -28.12
CA TRP A 494 -4.50 6.78 -29.19
C TRP A 494 -3.77 5.55 -28.64
N VAL A 495 -4.38 4.38 -28.80
CA VAL A 495 -3.88 3.12 -28.28
C VAL A 495 -2.67 2.68 -29.09
N ASN A 496 -1.57 2.40 -28.39
CA ASN A 496 -0.29 1.94 -28.94
C ASN A 496 0.13 0.62 -28.28
N GLY A 497 1.23 0.02 -28.72
CA GLY A 497 1.67 -1.31 -28.25
C GLY A 497 1.86 -1.45 -26.74
N VAL A 498 2.14 -0.37 -26.01
CA VAL A 498 2.30 -0.39 -24.54
C VAL A 498 0.94 -0.38 -23.84
N THR A 499 -0.03 0.32 -24.42
CA THR A 499 -1.34 0.57 -23.80
C THR A 499 -2.43 -0.37 -24.30
N TYR A 500 -2.16 -1.11 -25.37
CA TYR A 500 -3.08 -2.06 -25.99
C TYR A 500 -3.46 -3.17 -25.01
N ASP A 501 -2.47 -3.95 -24.57
CA ASP A 501 -2.65 -5.05 -23.63
C ASP A 501 -1.44 -5.14 -22.69
N ASP A 502 -1.61 -4.64 -21.47
CA ASP A 502 -0.62 -4.75 -20.39
C ASP A 502 -0.95 -5.90 -19.42
N TYR A 503 -1.86 -6.79 -19.82
CA TYR A 503 -2.38 -7.92 -19.04
C TYR A 503 -3.09 -7.51 -17.73
N THR A 504 -3.46 -6.24 -17.58
CA THR A 504 -4.32 -5.77 -16.48
C THR A 504 -5.76 -5.56 -16.94
N PRO A 505 -6.74 -5.64 -16.03
CA PRO A 505 -8.13 -5.25 -16.33
C PRO A 505 -8.29 -3.78 -16.74
N SER A 506 -7.26 -2.95 -16.54
CA SER A 506 -7.26 -1.53 -16.87
C SER A 506 -6.66 -1.17 -18.23
N CYS A 507 -6.13 -2.15 -18.99
CA CYS A 507 -5.57 -1.91 -20.33
C CYS A 507 -6.64 -1.42 -21.31
N ALA A 508 -6.22 -0.79 -22.42
CA ALA A 508 -7.16 -0.20 -23.37
C ALA A 508 -8.08 -1.24 -24.01
N LYS A 509 -7.56 -2.43 -24.34
CA LYS A 509 -8.34 -3.55 -24.87
C LYS A 509 -9.38 -4.05 -23.88
N ALA A 510 -8.96 -4.46 -22.67
CA ALA A 510 -9.87 -5.00 -21.66
C ALA A 510 -10.98 -4.00 -21.30
N ARG A 511 -10.65 -2.72 -21.17
CA ARG A 511 -11.63 -1.67 -20.90
C ARG A 511 -12.60 -1.44 -22.06
N ALA A 512 -12.12 -1.47 -23.30
CA ALA A 512 -12.97 -1.34 -24.47
C ALA A 512 -14.01 -2.47 -24.48
N LEU A 513 -13.56 -3.72 -24.33
CA LEU A 513 -14.40 -4.91 -24.34
C LEU A 513 -15.39 -4.95 -23.16
N ASP A 514 -14.96 -4.59 -21.95
CA ASP A 514 -15.84 -4.53 -20.77
C ASP A 514 -16.96 -3.50 -20.95
N PHE A 515 -16.65 -2.30 -21.44
CA PHE A 515 -17.66 -1.27 -21.65
C PHE A 515 -18.62 -1.60 -22.79
N THR A 516 -18.13 -2.14 -23.91
CA THR A 516 -19.00 -2.55 -25.01
C THR A 516 -19.90 -3.71 -24.60
N ALA A 517 -19.37 -4.73 -23.91
CA ALA A 517 -20.17 -5.86 -23.42
C ALA A 517 -21.27 -5.42 -22.44
N LYS A 518 -20.95 -4.53 -21.49
CA LYS A 518 -21.94 -3.95 -20.58
C LYS A 518 -23.06 -3.22 -21.32
N LEU A 519 -22.70 -2.43 -22.34
CA LEU A 519 -23.69 -1.72 -23.15
C LEU A 519 -24.56 -2.68 -23.98
N ASP A 520 -23.97 -3.75 -24.53
CA ASP A 520 -24.72 -4.79 -25.25
C ASP A 520 -25.69 -5.55 -24.34
N GLU A 521 -25.32 -5.77 -23.08
CA GLU A 521 -26.16 -6.38 -22.04
C GLU A 521 -27.20 -5.40 -21.47
N GLY A 522 -27.23 -4.15 -21.91
CA GLY A 522 -28.13 -3.11 -21.42
C GLY A 522 -27.79 -2.61 -20.00
N ILE A 523 -26.57 -2.88 -19.52
CA ILE A 523 -26.05 -2.38 -18.25
C ILE A 523 -25.61 -0.92 -18.45
N ALA A 524 -26.15 -0.02 -17.64
CA ALA A 524 -25.80 1.39 -17.70
C ALA A 524 -24.33 1.62 -17.32
N VAL A 525 -23.59 2.31 -18.19
CA VAL A 525 -22.19 2.71 -17.98
C VAL A 525 -22.09 4.22 -17.85
N GLU A 526 -21.46 4.71 -16.79
CA GLU A 526 -21.16 6.13 -16.64
C GLU A 526 -20.16 6.58 -17.70
N PHE A 527 -20.50 7.60 -18.48
CA PHE A 527 -19.61 8.18 -19.47
C PHE A 527 -18.33 8.74 -18.83
N ASN A 528 -18.43 9.23 -17.58
CA ASN A 528 -17.29 9.68 -16.79
C ASN A 528 -16.29 8.56 -16.45
N GLN A 529 -16.71 7.29 -16.48
CA GLN A 529 -15.78 6.16 -16.31
C GLN A 529 -15.02 5.93 -17.61
N ILE A 530 -15.65 6.14 -18.77
CA ILE A 530 -15.06 5.96 -20.10
C ILE A 530 -14.12 7.13 -20.45
N VAL A 531 -14.52 8.36 -20.12
CA VAL A 531 -13.78 9.58 -20.46
C VAL A 531 -12.86 10.01 -19.33
N ASN A 532 -11.56 10.12 -19.64
CA ASN A 532 -10.58 10.73 -18.76
C ASN A 532 -10.25 12.15 -19.27
N PRO A 533 -10.95 13.20 -18.80
CA PRO A 533 -10.64 14.56 -19.22
C PRO A 533 -9.24 14.98 -18.75
N GLY A 534 -8.53 15.76 -19.58
CA GLY A 534 -7.20 16.29 -19.24
C GLY A 534 -7.26 17.35 -18.13
N GLY A 535 -6.10 17.79 -17.64
CA GLY A 535 -5.96 18.74 -16.51
C GLY A 535 -6.52 20.18 -16.67
N GLY A 536 -7.47 20.39 -17.58
CA GLY A 536 -8.20 21.64 -17.79
C GLY A 536 -9.52 21.46 -18.55
N GLU A 537 -9.98 20.22 -18.72
CA GLU A 537 -11.20 19.85 -19.43
C GLU A 537 -12.20 19.25 -18.42
N THR A 538 -13.48 19.26 -18.75
CA THR A 538 -14.51 18.53 -17.98
C THR A 538 -15.21 17.51 -18.86
N THR A 539 -15.79 16.47 -18.28
CA THR A 539 -16.65 15.51 -18.96
C THR A 539 -17.88 16.21 -19.56
N ALA A 540 -18.33 17.32 -18.95
CA ALA A 540 -19.39 18.17 -19.48
C ALA A 540 -19.03 18.83 -20.83
N GLU A 541 -17.75 19.08 -21.10
CA GLU A 541 -17.29 19.61 -22.38
C GLU A 541 -17.20 18.54 -23.47
N LYS A 542 -17.16 17.25 -23.10
CA LYS A 542 -17.03 16.12 -24.03
C LYS A 542 -18.38 15.53 -24.39
N ARG A 543 -18.63 15.33 -25.67
CA ARG A 543 -19.82 14.63 -26.17
C ARG A 543 -19.49 13.25 -26.76
N VAL A 544 -18.24 13.07 -27.20
CA VAL A 544 -17.75 11.80 -27.74
C VAL A 544 -16.38 11.45 -27.15
N MET A 545 -16.19 10.17 -26.83
CA MET A 545 -14.88 9.60 -26.49
C MET A 545 -14.50 8.53 -27.50
N ALA A 546 -13.28 8.62 -28.03
CA ALA A 546 -12.75 7.70 -29.01
C ALA A 546 -11.60 6.88 -28.44
N SER A 547 -11.70 5.56 -28.51
CA SER A 547 -10.59 4.63 -28.35
C SER A 547 -10.11 4.21 -29.74
N ILE A 548 -8.89 4.58 -30.10
CA ILE A 548 -8.37 4.45 -31.46
C ILE A 548 -7.23 3.45 -31.44
N PHE A 549 -7.49 2.26 -31.98
CA PHE A 549 -6.52 1.17 -32.13
C PHE A 549 -5.90 1.28 -33.52
N SER A 550 -4.57 1.30 -33.61
CA SER A 550 -3.90 1.46 -34.90
C SER A 550 -2.43 1.08 -34.84
N ILE A 551 -1.94 0.45 -35.90
CA ILE A 551 -0.49 0.20 -36.10
C ILE A 551 0.31 1.50 -36.24
N TYR A 552 -0.35 2.63 -36.54
CA TYR A 552 0.28 3.94 -36.72
C TYR A 552 0.42 4.74 -35.42
N ASN A 553 -0.02 4.19 -34.29
CA ASN A 553 0.15 4.80 -32.97
C ASN A 553 1.43 4.31 -32.30
N LEU A 554 2.37 5.22 -32.05
CA LEU A 554 3.67 4.89 -31.47
C LEU A 554 3.81 5.42 -30.03
N SER A 555 4.25 4.56 -29.10
CA SER A 555 4.53 4.95 -27.72
C SER A 555 5.73 5.90 -27.61
N ARG A 556 5.63 6.86 -26.68
CA ARG A 556 6.75 7.73 -26.27
C ARG A 556 7.75 7.03 -25.34
N GLN A 557 7.38 5.89 -24.76
CA GLN A 557 8.30 5.04 -24.00
C GLN A 557 9.22 4.33 -24.99
N THR A 558 10.49 4.74 -25.03
CA THR A 558 11.47 4.24 -26.00
C THR A 558 12.07 2.90 -25.62
N ASP A 559 11.97 2.57 -24.34
CA ASP A 559 12.44 1.37 -23.64
C ASP A 559 11.42 0.23 -23.62
N ALA A 560 10.16 0.49 -23.99
CA ALA A 560 9.12 -0.53 -24.01
C ALA A 560 9.36 -1.57 -25.12
N PHE A 561 9.16 -2.85 -24.78
CA PHE A 561 9.34 -3.99 -25.68
C PHE A 561 8.45 -3.90 -26.93
N LYS A 562 7.18 -3.52 -26.77
CA LYS A 562 6.20 -3.35 -27.86
C LYS A 562 5.71 -1.90 -27.90
N ARG A 563 6.26 -1.09 -28.79
CA ARG A 563 5.97 0.37 -28.87
C ARG A 563 4.79 0.72 -29.76
N ALA A 564 4.49 -0.10 -30.75
CA ALA A 564 3.36 0.04 -31.67
C ALA A 564 2.58 -1.27 -31.69
N MET A 565 1.30 -1.20 -32.06
CA MET A 565 0.51 -2.39 -32.34
C MET A 565 0.98 -3.03 -33.65
N ASP A 566 0.83 -4.33 -33.78
CA ASP A 566 1.09 -5.07 -35.01
C ASP A 566 -0.21 -5.56 -35.68
N ILE A 567 -0.08 -6.28 -36.79
CA ILE A 567 -1.22 -6.79 -37.57
C ILE A 567 -1.98 -7.86 -36.77
N ASP A 568 -1.30 -8.62 -35.92
CA ASP A 568 -1.94 -9.66 -35.11
C ASP A 568 -2.81 -9.02 -34.02
N ASP A 569 -2.32 -7.95 -33.36
CA ASP A 569 -3.12 -7.13 -32.44
C ASP A 569 -4.35 -6.56 -33.13
N MET A 570 -4.18 -6.05 -34.36
CA MET A 570 -5.30 -5.48 -35.12
C MET A 570 -6.32 -6.55 -35.52
N ALA A 571 -5.86 -7.74 -35.94
CA ALA A 571 -6.74 -8.85 -36.28
C ALA A 571 -7.57 -9.30 -35.06
N GLU A 572 -6.92 -9.38 -33.90
CA GLU A 572 -7.57 -9.72 -32.62
C GLU A 572 -8.63 -8.68 -32.25
N ILE A 573 -8.27 -7.40 -32.14
CA ILE A 573 -9.24 -6.38 -31.70
C ILE A 573 -10.36 -6.14 -32.72
N CYS A 574 -10.11 -6.32 -34.03
CA CYS A 574 -11.16 -6.29 -35.03
C CYS A 574 -12.16 -7.43 -34.80
N GLN A 575 -11.67 -8.64 -34.50
CA GLN A 575 -12.52 -9.79 -34.21
C GLN A 575 -13.33 -9.58 -32.93
N ASP A 576 -12.68 -9.15 -31.85
CA ASP A 576 -13.33 -8.98 -30.54
C ASP A 576 -14.41 -7.89 -30.55
N LEU A 577 -14.21 -6.82 -31.34
CA LEU A 577 -15.18 -5.73 -31.50
C LEU A 577 -16.16 -5.94 -32.67
N GLY A 578 -16.09 -7.07 -33.39
CA GLY A 578 -16.97 -7.36 -34.52
C GLY A 578 -16.82 -6.40 -35.71
N CYS A 579 -15.62 -5.85 -35.92
CA CYS A 579 -15.29 -4.91 -36.98
C CYS A 579 -14.71 -5.61 -38.22
N GLU A 580 -14.90 -5.01 -39.40
CA GLU A 580 -14.16 -5.36 -40.62
C GLU A 580 -12.65 -5.23 -40.37
N GLN A 581 -11.84 -6.18 -40.87
CA GLN A 581 -10.38 -6.14 -40.71
C GLN A 581 -9.79 -4.88 -41.37
N ASP A 582 -9.08 -4.09 -40.57
CA ASP A 582 -8.45 -2.84 -40.99
C ASP A 582 -7.17 -2.63 -40.15
N ASP A 583 -6.25 -1.79 -40.64
CA ASP A 583 -5.02 -1.44 -39.90
C ASP A 583 -5.27 -0.43 -38.76
N THR A 584 -6.51 0.08 -38.70
CA THR A 584 -6.99 1.04 -37.72
C THR A 584 -8.46 0.75 -37.38
N VAL A 585 -8.81 0.75 -36.10
CA VAL A 585 -10.20 0.66 -35.61
C VAL A 585 -10.50 1.87 -34.75
N ILE A 586 -11.67 2.46 -34.97
CA ILE A 586 -12.19 3.60 -34.21
C ILE A 586 -13.42 3.13 -33.44
N LEU A 587 -13.29 3.07 -32.11
CA LEU A 587 -14.39 2.82 -31.19
C LEU A 587 -14.82 4.15 -30.54
N LEU A 588 -16.06 4.55 -30.79
CA LEU A 588 -16.65 5.79 -30.27
C LEU A 588 -17.69 5.46 -29.21
N TYR A 589 -17.64 6.16 -28.08
CA TYR A 589 -18.71 6.19 -27.08
C TYR A 589 -19.38 7.56 -27.12
N GLN A 590 -20.71 7.56 -27.17
CA GLN A 590 -21.51 8.79 -27.16
C GLN A 590 -22.01 9.09 -25.75
N ARG A 591 -21.87 10.35 -25.33
CA ARG A 591 -22.42 10.80 -24.07
C ARG A 591 -23.94 10.83 -24.13
N GLY A 592 -24.57 10.15 -23.19
CA GLY A 592 -26.01 10.15 -22.97
C GLY A 592 -26.46 11.20 -21.97
N GLU A 593 -27.60 10.92 -21.35
CA GLU A 593 -28.27 11.88 -20.47
C GLU A 593 -27.47 12.18 -19.20
N TYR A 594 -27.64 13.40 -18.73
CA TYR A 594 -27.12 13.84 -17.44
C TYR A 594 -27.90 13.18 -16.31
N SER A 595 -27.18 12.61 -15.35
CA SER A 595 -27.79 11.96 -14.18
C SER A 595 -27.71 12.86 -12.96
N GLN A 596 -28.86 13.44 -12.57
CA GLN A 596 -28.94 14.28 -11.38
C GLN A 596 -28.66 13.47 -10.11
N SER A 597 -29.14 12.23 -9.99
CA SER A 597 -28.90 11.40 -8.81
C SER A 597 -27.42 11.04 -8.61
N LEU A 598 -26.73 10.61 -9.67
CA LEU A 598 -25.30 10.29 -9.61
C LEU A 598 -24.45 11.56 -9.42
N THR A 599 -24.89 12.67 -10.00
CA THR A 599 -24.25 13.97 -9.77
C THR A 599 -24.45 14.43 -8.33
N ASP A 600 -25.64 14.27 -7.76
CA ASP A 600 -25.92 14.61 -6.36
C ASP A 600 -25.16 13.70 -5.40
N GLU A 601 -24.96 12.42 -5.71
CA GLU A 601 -24.09 11.52 -4.95
C GLU A 601 -22.63 11.98 -5.01
N LYS A 602 -22.10 12.30 -6.20
CA LYS A 602 -20.74 12.84 -6.34
C LYS A 602 -20.60 14.23 -5.73
N GLN A 603 -21.59 15.10 -5.86
CA GLN A 603 -21.60 16.43 -5.27
C GLN A 603 -21.82 16.39 -3.77
N SER A 604 -22.56 15.42 -3.23
CA SER A 604 -22.67 15.19 -1.79
C SER A 604 -21.36 14.69 -1.22
N ALA A 605 -20.68 13.77 -1.93
CA ALA A 605 -19.31 13.36 -1.62
C ALA A 605 -18.32 14.52 -1.72
N VAL A 606 -18.46 15.39 -2.73
CA VAL A 606 -17.63 16.59 -2.92
C VAL A 606 -17.98 17.69 -1.92
N THR A 607 -19.23 17.87 -1.50
CA THR A 607 -19.67 18.89 -0.53
C THR A 607 -19.32 18.48 0.90
N LEU A 608 -19.36 17.17 1.20
CA LEU A 608 -18.71 16.61 2.39
C LEU A 608 -17.18 16.81 2.36
N SER A 609 -16.56 16.83 1.17
CA SER A 609 -15.13 17.18 0.98
C SER A 609 -14.85 18.69 0.92
N ASN A 610 -15.87 19.53 0.67
CA ASN A 610 -15.80 20.98 0.43
C ASN A 610 -16.46 21.80 1.54
N ILE A 611 -16.68 21.25 2.74
CA ILE A 611 -16.86 22.08 3.94
C ILE A 611 -15.53 22.81 4.17
N SER A 612 -15.48 23.99 3.55
CA SER A 612 -14.46 25.03 3.56
C SER A 612 -13.08 24.65 4.10
N HIS A 613 -12.13 24.61 3.17
CA HIS A 613 -10.81 25.20 3.32
C HIS A 613 -10.84 26.52 4.12
N ARG A 614 -10.88 26.43 5.44
CA ARG A 614 -10.29 27.42 6.32
C ARG A 614 -9.02 26.80 6.85
N SER A 615 -7.93 27.09 6.13
CA SER A 615 -6.60 27.01 6.71
C SER A 615 -6.64 27.61 8.11
N ILE A 616 -6.20 26.83 9.10
CA ILE A 616 -5.95 27.31 10.47
C ILE A 616 -4.80 28.34 10.46
N PHE A 617 -4.06 28.43 9.35
CA PHE A 617 -3.08 29.47 9.04
C PHE A 617 -3.72 30.61 8.23
N LYS A 618 -4.56 31.42 8.87
CA LYS A 618 -4.66 32.84 8.52
C LYS A 618 -4.10 33.64 9.68
N GLN A 619 -2.88 34.16 9.50
CA GLN A 619 -2.37 35.26 10.32
C GLN A 619 -3.42 36.38 10.33
N LYS A 620 -3.94 36.72 11.51
CA LYS A 620 -4.44 38.06 11.74
C LYS A 620 -3.23 38.97 11.75
N SER A 621 -3.03 39.73 10.67
CA SER A 621 -2.19 40.91 10.71
C SER A 621 -2.90 41.97 11.54
N ARG A 622 -2.41 42.18 12.77
CA ARG A 622 -2.18 43.49 13.38
C ARG A 622 -1.34 43.33 14.63
#